data_AF-T1RS93-F1
#
_entry.id   AF-T1RS93-F1
#
_cell.length_a   1.000
_cell.length_b   1.000
_cell.length_c   1.000
_cell.angle_alpha   90.00
_cell.angle_beta   90.00
_cell.angle_gamma   90.00
#
_symmetry.space_group_name_H-M   'P 1'
#
loop_
_entity.id
_entity.type
_entity.pdbx_description
1 polymer ?
#
loop_
_entity_poly.entity_id
_entity_poly.type
_entity_poly.pdbx_seq_one_letter_code
_entity_poly.pdbx_strand_id
1 'polypeptide(L)'
;TVFDAKRLIGRKFDDPKIQQDMKHWPFKVVSDCGKPKIQVEFKGEMKRFAPEEISSMVLTKMKETAEAYLGTSVRDAVITVPAYF
;
A
#
# COMPACT_ATOMS: atom_id res chain seq x y z
N THR A 1 3.49 -10.85 5.20
CA THR A 1 3.43 -10.36 3.81
C THR A 1 2.19 -9.51 3.63
N VAL A 2 2.31 -8.38 2.95
CA VAL A 2 1.21 -7.44 2.69
C VAL A 2 0.90 -7.47 1.19
N PHE A 3 -0.38 -7.50 0.85
CA PHE A 3 -0.88 -7.41 -0.52
C PHE A 3 -2.19 -6.61 -0.51
N ASP A 4 -2.76 -6.34 -1.68
CA ASP A 4 -4.04 -5.63 -1.83
C ASP A 4 -4.11 -4.22 -1.19
N ALA A 5 -2.97 -3.58 -0.92
CA ALA A 5 -2.91 -2.23 -0.35
C ALA A 5 -3.72 -1.20 -1.17
N LYS A 6 -3.81 -1.38 -2.49
CA LYS A 6 -4.62 -0.53 -3.39
C LYS A 6 -6.11 -0.48 -3.03
N ARG A 7 -6.66 -1.53 -2.41
CA ARG A 7 -8.07 -1.54 -1.95
C ARG A 7 -8.32 -0.58 -0.80
N LEU A 8 -7.29 -0.29 0.00
CA LEU A 8 -7.35 0.57 1.19
C LEU A 8 -7.11 2.05 0.87
N ILE A 9 -6.46 2.37 -0.26
CA ILE A 9 -6.15 3.75 -0.65
C ILE A 9 -7.44 4.56 -0.80
N GLY A 10 -7.47 5.75 -0.20
CA GLY A 10 -8.59 6.69 -0.30
C GLY A 10 -9.84 6.29 0.50
N ARG A 11 -9.82 5.16 1.21
CA ARG A 11 -10.96 4.67 2.00
C ARG A 11 -10.83 5.00 3.48
N LYS A 12 -11.99 5.06 4.15
CA LYS A 12 -12.09 5.13 5.62
C LYS A 12 -12.03 3.72 6.19
N PHE A 13 -11.54 3.60 7.42
CA PHE A 13 -11.47 2.31 8.11
C PHE A 13 -12.87 1.67 8.24
N ASP A 14 -13.91 2.48 8.49
CA ASP A 14 -15.28 2.01 8.71
C ASP A 14 -16.07 1.70 7.42
N ASP A 15 -15.43 1.77 6.24
CA ASP A 15 -16.09 1.39 4.98
C ASP A 15 -16.50 -0.09 5.03
N PRO A 16 -17.79 -0.44 4.82
CA PRO A 16 -18.26 -1.82 4.87
C PRO A 16 -17.49 -2.78 3.95
N LYS A 17 -17.01 -2.30 2.80
CA LYS A 17 -16.19 -3.10 1.88
C LYS A 17 -14.83 -3.42 2.48
N ILE A 18 -14.21 -2.47 3.18
CA ILE A 18 -12.94 -2.69 3.88
C ILE A 18 -13.12 -3.66 5.04
N GLN A 19 -14.20 -3.53 5.81
CA GLN A 19 -14.51 -4.44 6.91
C GLN A 19 -14.74 -5.87 6.43
N GLN A 20 -15.29 -6.06 5.23
CA GLN A 20 -15.42 -7.37 4.60
C GLN A 20 -14.07 -7.89 4.09
N ASP A 21 -13.31 -7.09 3.34
CA ASP A 21 -12.01 -7.48 2.79
C ASP A 21 -11.00 -7.84 3.89
N MET A 22 -11.02 -7.13 5.02
CA MET A 22 -10.18 -7.39 6.20
C MET A 22 -10.33 -8.80 6.77
N LYS A 23 -11.48 -9.47 6.60
CA LYS A 23 -11.70 -10.85 7.06
C LYS A 23 -10.93 -11.88 6.25
N HIS A 24 -10.50 -11.51 5.04
CA HIS A 24 -9.83 -12.40 4.10
C HIS A 24 -8.31 -12.19 4.08
N TRP A 25 -7.81 -11.14 4.73
CA TRP A 25 -6.38 -10.83 4.74
C TRP A 25 -5.65 -11.49 5.92
N PRO A 26 -4.41 -12.00 5.70
CA PRO A 26 -3.59 -12.57 6.76
C PRO A 26 -2.81 -11.53 7.57
N PHE A 27 -3.06 -10.24 7.35
CA PHE A 27 -2.40 -9.13 8.04
C PHE A 27 -3.41 -8.24 8.75
N LYS A 28 -2.97 -7.55 9.80
CA LYS A 28 -3.85 -6.71 10.61
C LYS A 28 -3.98 -5.33 9.98
N VAL A 29 -5.20 -4.83 9.92
CA VAL A 29 -5.49 -3.42 9.61
C VAL A 29 -6.07 -2.77 10.86
N VAL A 30 -5.57 -1.59 11.23
CA VAL A 30 -5.98 -0.82 12.41
C VAL A 30 -6.47 0.56 11.98
N SER A 31 -7.41 1.11 12.76
CA SER A 31 -7.85 2.49 12.57
C SER A 31 -6.85 3.45 13.22
N ASP A 32 -6.44 4.46 12.48
CA ASP A 32 -5.67 5.60 12.97
C ASP A 32 -6.38 6.89 12.53
N CYS A 33 -7.02 7.57 13.48
CA CYS A 33 -7.87 8.74 13.22
C CYS A 33 -8.91 8.51 12.09
N GLY A 34 -9.51 7.31 12.03
CA GLY A 34 -10.50 6.93 11.02
C GLY A 34 -9.92 6.50 9.66
N LYS A 35 -8.59 6.56 9.49
CA LYS A 35 -7.89 6.05 8.30
C LYS A 35 -7.37 4.63 8.56
N PRO A 36 -7.48 3.70 7.60
CA PRO A 36 -6.92 2.38 7.76
C PRO A 36 -5.39 2.40 7.65
N LYS A 37 -4.71 1.76 8.59
CA LYS A 37 -3.27 1.49 8.54
C LYS A 37 -2.99 0.00 8.67
N ILE A 38 -2.04 -0.50 7.90
CA ILE A 38 -1.60 -1.89 7.92
C ILE A 38 -0.55 -2.05 9.02
N GLN A 39 -0.81 -2.93 9.98
CA GLN A 39 0.08 -3.23 11.09
C GLN A 39 0.81 -4.55 10.85
N VAL A 40 2.14 -4.48 10.81
CA VAL A 40 3.02 -5.64 10.58
C VAL A 40 4.20 -5.61 11.53
N GLU A 41 4.72 -6.78 11.85
CA GLU A 41 6.01 -6.90 12.51
C GLU A 41 7.12 -6.77 11.45
N PHE A 42 8.05 -5.84 11.67
CA PHE A 42 9.18 -5.63 10.81
C PHE A 42 10.44 -5.48 11.66
N LYS A 43 11.41 -6.38 11.46
CA LYS A 43 12.67 -6.43 12.23
C LYS A 43 12.45 -6.49 13.75
N GLY A 44 11.45 -7.25 14.22
CA GLY A 44 11.12 -7.40 15.64
C GLY A 44 10.32 -6.23 16.24
N GLU A 45 9.96 -5.22 15.45
CA GLU A 45 9.16 -4.09 15.90
C GLU A 45 7.80 -4.07 15.21
N MET A 46 6.75 -3.73 15.97
CA MET A 46 5.42 -3.51 15.42
C MET A 46 5.38 -2.16 14.71
N LYS A 47 5.28 -2.17 13.38
CA LYS A 47 5.17 -0.98 12.55
C LYS A 47 3.79 -0.86 11.94
N ARG A 48 3.37 0.38 11.71
CA ARG A 48 2.10 0.74 11.07
C ARG A 48 2.41 1.55 9.83
N PHE A 49 1.87 1.10 8.70
CA PHE A 49 2.05 1.75 7.41
C PHE A 49 0.71 2.17 6.85
N ALA A 50 0.65 3.37 6.28
CA ALA A 50 -0.47 3.78 5.46
C ALA A 50 -0.47 2.99 4.13
N PRO A 51 -1.64 2.77 3.50
CA PRO A 51 -1.75 2.09 2.21
C PRO A 51 -0.86 2.71 1.11
N GLU A 52 -0.76 4.04 1.11
CA GLU A 52 0.10 4.83 0.23
C GLU A 52 1.60 4.56 0.45
N GLU A 53 2.04 4.28 1.68
CA GLU A 53 3.45 3.94 1.98
C GLU A 53 3.79 2.54 1.45
N ILE A 54 2.88 1.57 1.58
CA ILE A 54 3.07 0.25 0.98
C ILE A 54 3.12 0.35 -0.56
N SER A 55 2.27 1.20 -1.13
CA SER A 55 2.25 1.42 -2.58
C SER A 55 3.51 2.13 -3.07
N SER A 56 4.07 3.06 -2.28
CA SER A 56 5.33 3.72 -2.61
C SER A 56 6.50 2.74 -2.60
N MET A 57 6.53 1.76 -1.69
CA MET A 57 7.55 0.69 -1.70
C MET A 57 7.50 -0.13 -3.00
N VAL A 58 6.31 -0.45 -3.50
CA VAL A 58 6.14 -1.15 -4.79
C VAL A 58 6.62 -0.26 -5.95
N LEU A 59 6.24 1.02 -5.96
CA LEU A 59 6.67 1.97 -7.00
C LEU A 59 8.18 2.20 -6.99
N THR A 60 8.80 2.28 -5.82
CA THR A 60 10.27 2.34 -5.68
C THR A 60 10.90 1.11 -6.29
N LYS A 61 10.34 -0.09 -6.07
CA LYS A 61 10.88 -1.30 -6.69
C LYS A 61 10.76 -1.28 -8.21
N MET A 62 9.64 -0.79 -8.75
CA MET A 62 9.45 -0.64 -10.20
C MET A 62 10.41 0.40 -10.79
N LYS A 63 10.65 1.50 -10.07
CA LYS A 63 11.66 2.50 -10.43
C LYS A 63 13.05 1.89 -10.48
N GLU A 64 13.49 1.19 -9.44
CA GLU A 64 14.79 0.50 -9.41
C GLU A 64 14.95 -0.45 -10.59
N THR A 65 13.90 -1.21 -10.93
CA THR A 65 13.91 -2.11 -12.09
C THR A 65 14.09 -1.35 -13.40
N ALA A 66 13.40 -0.23 -13.59
CA ALA A 66 13.55 0.62 -14.77
C ALA A 66 14.94 1.28 -14.84
N GLU A 67 15.45 1.79 -13.71
CA GLU A 67 16.79 2.39 -13.62
C GLU A 67 17.89 1.37 -13.90
N ALA A 68 17.75 0.14 -13.40
CA ALA A 68 18.69 -0.95 -13.68
C ALA A 68 18.70 -1.35 -15.17
N TYR A 69 17.54 -1.29 -15.84
CA TYR A 69 17.42 -1.57 -17.27
C TYR A 69 17.98 -0.43 -18.15
N LEU A 70 17.69 0.83 -17.79
CA LEU A 70 18.08 2.02 -18.57
C LEU A 70 19.51 2.51 -18.27
N GLY A 71 20.07 2.16 -17.11
CA GLY A 71 21.38 2.65 -16.64
C GLY A 71 21.37 4.12 -16.20
N THR A 72 20.20 4.74 -16.06
CA THR A 72 20.05 6.17 -15.70
C THR A 72 18.93 6.35 -14.67
N SER A 73 18.93 7.48 -13.96
CA SER A 73 17.86 7.75 -13.00
C SER A 73 16.54 8.11 -13.69
N VAL A 74 15.44 7.52 -13.20
CA VAL A 74 14.07 7.77 -13.67
C VAL A 74 13.38 8.70 -12.68
N ARG A 75 12.90 9.85 -13.19
CA ARG A 75 12.20 10.88 -12.39
C ARG A 75 10.72 10.98 -12.72
N ASP A 76 10.38 10.92 -14.00
CA ASP A 76 9.00 11.09 -14.47
C ASP A 76 8.33 9.73 -14.69
N ALA A 77 7.06 9.63 -14.30
CA ALA A 77 6.27 8.42 -14.44
C ALA A 77 4.78 8.74 -14.63
N VAL A 78 4.10 7.90 -15.42
CA VAL A 78 2.63 7.89 -15.52
C VAL A 78 2.13 6.67 -14.76
N ILE A 79 1.26 6.89 -13.77
CA ILE A 79 0.71 5.83 -12.93
C ILE A 79 -0.78 5.66 -13.26
N THR A 80 -1.16 4.46 -13.70
CA THR A 80 -2.54 4.15 -14.05
C THR A 80 -3.41 3.85 -12.83
N VAL A 81 -4.62 4.40 -12.78
CA VAL A 81 -5.66 4.11 -11.79
C VAL A 81 -6.92 3.56 -12.49
N PRO A 82 -7.76 2.75 -11.80
CA PRO A 82 -9.08 2.38 -12.30
C PRO A 82 -9.93 3.62 -12.60
N ALA A 83 -10.84 3.54 -13.56
CA ALA A 83 -11.69 4.68 -13.94
C ALA A 83 -12.64 5.15 -12.81
N TYR A 84 -12.92 4.29 -11.83
CA TYR A 84 -13.82 4.53 -10.70
C TYR A 84 -13.11 4.85 -9.38
N PHE A 85 -11.82 5.21 -9.45
CA PHE A 85 -11.01 5.53 -8.27
C PHE A 85 -11.45 6.83 -7.59
#